data_AF-A0A523DRR6-F1
#
_entry.id   AF-A0A523DRR6-F1
#
_cell.length_a   1.000
_cell.length_b   1.000
_cell.length_c   1.000
_cell.angle_alpha   90.00
_cell.angle_beta   90.00
_cell.angle_gamma   90.00
#
_symmetry.space_group_name_H-M   'P 1'
#
loop_
_entity.id
_entity.type
_entity.pdbx_description
1 polymer ?
#
loop_
_entity_poly.entity_id
_entity_poly.type
_entity_poly.pdbx_seq_one_letter_code
_entity_poly.pdbx_strand_id
1 'polypeptide(L)'
;MAERDGIFVTEAAPHDAVWVITRHDAGAGILQMIKITPDHTVCKIEIALRAGGEGTRAEISYEYTSLGPLGDAFLKEFTEKWYQGFMEEWEAALNHYLTTGEMLAGN
;
A
#
# COMPACT_ATOMS: atom_id res chain seq x y z
N MET A 1 -14.49 -0.37 -5.23
CA MET A 1 -14.70 -1.68 -4.58
C MET A 1 -13.52 -2.56 -4.95
N ALA A 2 -12.94 -3.31 -4.01
CA ALA A 2 -11.84 -4.21 -4.33
C ALA A 2 -12.40 -5.54 -4.87
N GLU A 3 -11.96 -5.95 -6.06
CA GLU A 3 -12.35 -7.21 -6.67
C GLU A 3 -11.13 -7.88 -7.32
N ARG A 4 -11.07 -9.21 -7.29
CA ARG A 4 -9.98 -9.94 -7.95
C ARG A 4 -9.97 -9.61 -9.44
N ASP A 5 -8.78 -9.41 -9.98
CA ASP A 5 -8.50 -8.98 -11.36
C ASP A 5 -9.02 -7.56 -11.69
N GLY A 6 -9.47 -6.81 -10.68
CA GLY A 6 -9.83 -5.39 -10.83
C GLY A 6 -8.60 -4.54 -11.17
N ILE A 7 -8.74 -3.68 -12.18
CA ILE A 7 -7.69 -2.80 -12.67
C ILE A 7 -8.19 -1.36 -12.68
N PHE A 8 -7.40 -0.45 -12.11
CA PHE A 8 -7.73 0.97 -12.06
C PHE A 8 -6.48 1.84 -12.05
N VAL A 9 -6.65 3.13 -12.28
CA VAL A 9 -5.57 4.11 -12.32
C VAL A 9 -5.79 5.14 -11.22
N THR A 10 -4.71 5.55 -10.55
CA THR A 10 -4.72 6.67 -9.61
C THR A 10 -3.67 7.69 -10.03
N GLU A 11 -3.93 8.97 -9.77
CA GLU A 11 -2.90 10.00 -9.86
C GLU A 11 -1.71 9.64 -8.98
N ALA A 12 -0.50 9.76 -9.51
CA ALA A 12 0.75 9.53 -8.81
C ALA A 12 1.90 10.27 -9.51
N ALA A 13 3.03 10.37 -8.83
CA ALA A 13 4.28 10.86 -9.40
C ALA A 13 5.31 9.72 -9.46
N PRO A 14 6.19 9.68 -10.48
CA PRO A 14 6.30 10.61 -11.62
C PRO A 14 5.22 10.42 -12.72
N HIS A 15 4.48 9.33 -12.66
CA HIS A 15 3.39 8.98 -13.58
C HIS A 15 2.22 8.42 -12.81
N ASP A 16 1.03 8.48 -13.40
CA ASP A 16 -0.14 7.77 -12.89
C ASP A 16 0.18 6.29 -12.63
N ALA A 17 -0.36 5.78 -11.53
CA ALA A 17 -0.14 4.41 -11.12
C ALA A 17 -1.28 3.52 -11.59
N VAL A 18 -0.92 2.42 -12.26
CA VAL A 18 -1.86 1.33 -12.58
C VAL A 18 -1.88 0.35 -11.41
N TRP A 19 -3.07 -0.01 -10.95
CA TRP A 19 -3.29 -0.96 -9.88
C TRP A 19 -3.94 -2.22 -10.43
N VAL A 20 -3.51 -3.38 -9.94
CA VAL A 20 -4.08 -4.68 -10.26
C VAL A 20 -4.32 -5.44 -8.97
N ILE A 21 -5.57 -5.79 -8.67
CA ILE A 21 -5.90 -6.60 -7.50
C ILE A 21 -5.69 -8.07 -7.86
N THR A 22 -4.59 -8.65 -7.44
CA THR A 22 -4.21 -10.03 -7.80
C THR A 22 -4.81 -11.08 -6.87
N ARG A 23 -5.20 -10.70 -5.65
CA ARG A 23 -5.92 -11.58 -4.71
C ARG A 23 -6.85 -10.74 -3.85
N HIS A 24 -8.10 -11.17 -3.71
CA HIS A 24 -9.03 -10.64 -2.73
C HIS A 24 -9.83 -11.80 -2.14
N ASP A 25 -9.64 -12.05 -0.85
CA ASP A 25 -10.36 -13.05 -0.07
C ASP A 25 -10.85 -12.39 1.21
N ALA A 26 -12.06 -11.83 1.15
CA ALA A 26 -12.66 -11.13 2.27
C ALA A 26 -12.92 -12.06 3.46
N GLY A 27 -13.18 -13.35 3.22
CA GLY A 27 -13.42 -14.34 4.29
C GLY A 27 -12.15 -14.67 5.08
N ALA A 28 -11.00 -14.73 4.40
CA ALA A 28 -9.70 -14.92 5.03
C ALA A 28 -9.00 -13.61 5.44
N GLY A 29 -9.61 -12.45 5.17
CA GLY A 29 -9.02 -11.15 5.42
C GLY A 29 -7.72 -10.91 4.64
N ILE A 30 -7.64 -11.39 3.39
CA ILE A 30 -6.45 -11.25 2.55
C ILE A 30 -6.73 -10.34 1.35
N LEU A 31 -5.83 -9.40 1.10
CA LEU A 31 -5.76 -8.60 -0.11
C LEU A 31 -4.31 -8.58 -0.63
N GLN A 32 -4.15 -8.74 -1.94
CA GLN A 32 -2.89 -8.53 -2.64
C GLN A 32 -3.13 -7.64 -3.85
N MET A 33 -2.27 -6.65 -4.04
CA MET A 33 -2.30 -5.74 -5.17
C MET A 33 -0.91 -5.56 -5.75
N ILE A 34 -0.85 -5.31 -7.06
CA ILE A 34 0.34 -4.80 -7.73
C ILE A 34 0.07 -3.35 -8.11
N LYS A 35 0.94 -2.44 -7.69
CA LYS A 35 0.99 -1.05 -8.16
C LYS A 35 2.14 -0.92 -9.14
N ILE A 36 1.86 -0.41 -10.33
CA ILE A 36 2.84 -0.17 -11.37
C ILE A 36 2.87 1.32 -11.62
N THR A 37 4.02 1.95 -11.34
CA THR A 37 4.29 3.32 -11.77
C THR A 37 5.30 3.22 -12.92
N PRO A 38 4.90 3.56 -14.16
CA PRO A 38 5.76 3.47 -15.35
C PRO A 38 7.14 4.10 -15.12
N ASP A 39 8.19 3.47 -15.66
CA ASP A 39 9.60 3.89 -15.57
C ASP A 39 10.17 4.08 -14.14
N HIS A 40 9.37 3.79 -13.12
CA HIS A 40 9.70 3.96 -11.72
C HIS A 40 9.75 2.59 -11.02
N THR A 41 8.62 2.04 -10.59
CA THR A 41 8.60 0.79 -9.82
C THR A 41 7.39 -0.07 -10.10
N VAL A 42 7.58 -1.39 -9.91
CA VAL A 42 6.51 -2.32 -9.58
C VAL A 42 6.54 -2.53 -8.07
N CYS A 43 5.40 -2.39 -7.42
CA CYS A 43 5.24 -2.65 -6.00
C CYS A 43 4.19 -3.75 -5.79
N LYS A 44 4.57 -4.83 -5.12
CA LYS A 44 3.62 -5.80 -4.58
C LYS A 44 3.26 -5.39 -3.16
N ILE A 45 1.96 -5.31 -2.91
CA ILE A 45 1.38 -4.98 -1.61
C ILE A 45 0.57 -6.18 -1.14
N GLU A 46 0.88 -6.69 0.04
CA GLU A 46 0.12 -7.74 0.69
C GLU A 46 -0.44 -7.22 2.01
N ILE A 47 -1.73 -7.47 2.24
CA ILE A 47 -2.44 -7.11 3.46
C ILE A 47 -3.13 -8.36 3.99
N ALA A 48 -2.83 -8.71 5.23
CA ALA A 48 -3.51 -9.77 5.97
C ALA A 48 -4.12 -9.21 7.26
N LEU A 49 -5.43 -9.37 7.40
CA LEU A 49 -6.19 -8.96 8.57
C LEU A 49 -6.48 -10.17 9.45
N ARG A 50 -6.28 -10.00 10.76
CA ARG A 50 -6.59 -11.00 11.78
C ARG A 50 -7.30 -10.31 12.95
N ALA A 51 -8.14 -11.06 13.65
CA ALA A 51 -8.66 -10.61 14.93
C ALA A 51 -7.49 -10.34 15.89
N GLY A 52 -7.47 -9.15 16.51
CA GLY A 52 -6.59 -8.82 17.63
C GLY A 52 -7.46 -8.38 18.79
N GLY A 53 -7.07 -8.65 20.05
CA GLY A 53 -7.82 -8.35 21.28
C GLY A 53 -9.12 -7.53 21.12
N GLU A 54 -9.00 -6.20 21.13
CA GLU A 54 -10.13 -5.26 20.99
C GLU A 54 -10.29 -4.67 19.56
N GLY A 55 -9.75 -5.31 18.53
CA GLY A 55 -9.80 -4.79 17.16
C GLY A 55 -9.28 -5.74 16.07
N THR A 56 -8.68 -5.14 15.04
CA THR A 56 -8.08 -5.88 13.92
C THR A 56 -6.59 -5.60 13.88
N ARG A 57 -5.78 -6.65 13.79
CA ARG A 57 -4.37 -6.52 13.47
C ARG A 57 -4.19 -6.65 11.96
N ALA A 58 -3.62 -5.63 11.33
CA ALA A 58 -3.23 -5.65 9.94
C ALA A 58 -1.73 -5.94 9.83
N GLU A 59 -1.37 -6.98 9.09
CA GLU A 59 -0.01 -7.24 8.65
C GLU A 59 0.13 -6.80 7.21
N ILE A 60 1.11 -5.93 6.93
CA ILE A 60 1.25 -5.28 5.63
C ILE A 60 2.71 -5.33 5.19
N SER A 61 2.93 -5.74 3.95
CA SER A 61 4.24 -5.73 3.32
C SER A 61 4.19 -4.98 2.00
N TYR A 62 5.31 -4.30 1.71
CA TYR A 62 5.59 -3.69 0.42
C TYR A 62 6.89 -4.28 -0.12
N GLU A 63 6.84 -4.82 -1.33
CA GLU A 63 8.00 -5.30 -2.05
C GLU A 63 8.13 -4.50 -3.35
N TYR A 64 9.23 -3.76 -3.50
CA TYR A 64 9.48 -2.92 -4.66
C TYR A 64 10.51 -3.55 -5.59
N THR A 65 10.24 -3.49 -6.89
CA THR A 65 11.19 -3.80 -7.96
C THR A 65 11.35 -2.57 -8.84
N SER A 66 12.60 -2.19 -9.10
CA SER A 66 12.94 -1.09 -9.99
C SER A 66 12.60 -1.44 -11.45
N LEU A 67 12.06 -0.47 -12.18
CA LEU A 67 11.83 -0.55 -13.62
C LEU A 67 12.86 0.25 -14.45
N GLY A 68 13.82 0.89 -13.81
CA GLY A 68 14.82 1.73 -14.47
C GLY A 68 15.50 2.72 -13.52
N PRO A 69 16.25 3.70 -14.05
CA PRO A 69 17.07 4.60 -13.24
C PRO A 69 16.31 5.38 -12.16
N LEU A 70 15.05 5.75 -12.41
CA LEU A 70 14.20 6.42 -11.42
C LEU A 70 13.83 5.47 -10.27
N GLY A 71 13.50 4.22 -10.58
CA GLY A 71 13.27 3.17 -9.59
C GLY A 71 14.51 2.85 -8.76
N ASP A 72 15.67 2.80 -9.40
CA ASP A 72 16.95 2.55 -8.71
C ASP A 72 17.26 3.68 -7.72
N ALA A 73 16.96 4.92 -8.08
CA ALA A 73 17.08 6.06 -7.17
C ALA A 73 16.10 5.95 -6.00
N PHE A 74 14.84 5.60 -6.26
CA PHE A 74 13.83 5.38 -5.22
C PHE A 74 14.25 4.27 -4.23
N LEU A 75 14.74 3.13 -4.72
CA LEU A 75 15.14 2.01 -3.88
C LEU A 75 16.34 2.33 -2.97
N LYS A 76 17.21 3.28 -3.34
CA LYS A 76 18.30 3.74 -2.46
C LYS A 76 17.79 4.48 -1.24
N GLU A 77 16.67 5.19 -1.37
CA GLU A 77 16.03 5.93 -0.28
C GLU A 77 15.07 5.04 0.54
N PHE A 78 14.66 3.89 -0.01
CA PHE A 78 13.82 2.89 0.65
C PHE A 78 14.58 2.12 1.75
N THR A 79 14.93 2.85 2.81
CA THR A 79 15.61 2.33 4.00
C THR A 79 14.62 1.79 5.03
N GLU A 80 15.09 0.95 5.97
CA GLU A 80 14.28 0.46 7.08
C GLU A 80 13.65 1.60 7.90
N LYS A 81 14.42 2.67 8.16
CA LYS A 81 13.92 3.85 8.89
C LYS A 81 12.81 4.57 8.12
N TRP A 82 12.99 4.75 6.82
CA TRP A 82 11.94 5.34 5.98
C TRP A 82 10.68 4.48 6.00
N TYR A 83 10.84 3.16 5.88
CA TYR A 83 9.72 2.21 5.88
C TYR A 83 8.96 2.20 7.22
N GLN A 84 9.67 2.26 8.35
CA GLN A 84 9.06 2.36 9.67
C GLN A 84 8.18 3.62 9.78
N GLY A 85 8.73 4.80 9.43
CA GLY A 85 7.95 6.05 9.46
C GLY A 85 6.74 6.02 8.52
N PHE A 86 6.92 5.47 7.31
CA PHE A 86 5.81 5.28 6.36
C PHE A 86 4.70 4.38 6.94
N MET A 87 5.05 3.28 7.62
CA MET A 87 4.06 2.40 8.25
C MET A 87 3.36 3.03 9.46
N GLU A 88 4.07 3.86 10.24
CA GLU A 88 3.48 4.63 11.35
C GLU A 88 2.46 5.66 10.84
N GLU A 89 2.78 6.38 9.77
CA GLU A 89 1.85 7.31 9.11
C GLU A 89 0.62 6.57 8.55
N TRP A 90 0.84 5.41 7.92
CA TRP A 90 -0.23 4.57 7.38
C TRP A 90 -1.19 4.11 8.48
N GLU A 91 -0.65 3.63 9.61
CA GLU A 91 -1.41 3.23 10.78
C GLU A 91 -2.21 4.40 11.36
N ALA A 92 -1.57 5.56 11.58
CA ALA A 92 -2.21 6.74 12.15
C ALA A 92 -3.37 7.25 11.27
N ALA A 93 -3.15 7.35 9.96
CA ALA A 93 -4.16 7.83 9.02
C ALA A 93 -5.39 6.93 8.98
N LEU A 94 -5.19 5.60 8.94
CA LEU A 94 -6.30 4.65 8.90
C LEU A 94 -7.04 4.52 10.21
N ASN A 95 -6.33 4.44 11.34
CA ASN A 95 -6.98 4.39 12.64
C ASN A 95 -7.78 5.66 12.91
N HIS A 96 -7.26 6.82 12.49
CA HIS A 96 -8.01 8.09 12.56
C HIS A 96 -9.30 8.00 11.73
N TYR A 97 -9.18 7.68 10.43
CA TYR A 97 -10.34 7.61 9.54
C TYR A 97 -11.39 6.59 10.00
N LEU A 98 -10.97 5.41 10.47
CA LEU A 98 -11.89 4.38 10.98
C LEU A 98 -12.59 4.81 12.28
N THR A 99 -11.99 5.72 13.06
CA THR A 99 -12.58 6.23 14.32
C THR A 99 -13.47 7.45 14.10
N THR A 100 -13.06 8.37 13.21
CA THR A 100 -13.70 9.69 13.06
C THR A 100 -14.56 9.79 11.81
N GLY A 101 -14.29 8.97 10.78
CA GLY A 101 -14.86 9.12 9.44
C GLY A 101 -14.23 10.23 8.61
N GLU A 102 -13.18 10.90 9.11
CA GLU A 102 -12.52 12.03 8.47
C GLU A 102 -11.08 11.66 8.07
N MET A 103 -10.59 12.24 6.98
CA MET A 103 -9.17 12.06 6.60
C MET A 103 -8.29 12.78 7.61
N LEU A 104 -7.23 12.11 8.07
CA LEU A 104 -6.21 12.78 8.87
C LEU A 104 -5.59 13.91 8.03
N ALA A 105 -5.70 15.15 8.52
CA ALA A 105 -5.09 16.30 7.85
C ALA A 105 -3.58 16.07 7.74
N GLY A 106 -3.03 16.18 6.52
CA GLY A 106 -1.59 16.12 6.32
C GLY A 106 -0.91 17.29 7.03
N ASN A 107 0.23 17.01 7.68
CA ASN A 107 1.14 18.06 8.15
C ASN A 107 1.80 18.79 6.98
#